data_AF-A0A0C3CUQ5-F1
#
_entry.id   AF-A0A0C3CUQ5-F1
#
_cell.length_a   1.000
_cell.length_b   1.000
_cell.length_c   1.000
_cell.angle_alpha   90.00
_cell.angle_beta   90.00
_cell.angle_gamma   90.00
#
_symmetry.space_group_name_H-M   'P 1'
#
loop_
_entity.id
_entity.type
_entity.pdbx_description
1 polymer ?
#
loop_
_entity_poly.entity_id
_entity_poly.type
_entity_poly.pdbx_seq_one_letter_code
_entity_poly.pdbx_strand_id
1 'polypeptide(L)' 'VDALLDSGATGCFVDKSWALDRCLKLSWLMKSVPVHNVDGTRNQEGNITHYVLLTI' A
#
# COMPACT_ATOMS: atom_id res chain seq x y z
N VAL A 1 9.86 -10.12 -9.37
CA VAL A 1 8.68 -9.52 -8.72
C VAL A 1 8.36 -10.44 -7.59
N ASP A 2 8.48 -9.97 -6.37
CA ASP A 2 8.19 -10.77 -5.18
C ASP A 2 6.92 -10.23 -4.55
N ALA A 3 6.06 -11.14 -4.11
CA ALA A 3 4.79 -10.83 -3.48
C ALA A 3 4.58 -11.76 -2.29
N LEU A 4 3.88 -11.26 -1.27
CA LEU A 4 3.51 -12.03 -0.09
C LEU A 4 2.03 -12.39 -0.17
N LEU A 5 1.72 -13.70 -0.09
CA LEU A 5 0.35 -14.14 0.17
C LEU A 5 0.09 -14.02 1.67
N ASP A 6 -0.64 -12.99 2.06
CA ASP A 6 -0.92 -12.67 3.46
C ASP A 6 -2.42 -12.80 3.77
N SER A 7 -2.80 -13.87 4.47
CA SER A 7 -4.19 -14.08 4.91
C SER A 7 -4.62 -13.14 6.04
N GLY A 8 -3.68 -12.44 6.68
CA GLY A 8 -3.96 -11.43 7.70
C GLY A 8 -4.30 -10.05 7.13
N ALA A 9 -4.10 -9.84 5.83
CA ALA A 9 -4.38 -8.57 5.16
C ALA A 9 -5.82 -8.52 4.62
N THR A 10 -6.59 -7.50 5.02
CA THR A 10 -7.96 -7.28 4.52
C THR A 10 -7.99 -6.85 3.05
N GLY A 11 -6.87 -6.38 2.49
CA GLY A 11 -6.77 -5.93 1.12
C GLY A 11 -5.37 -6.11 0.55
N CYS A 12 -5.22 -5.81 -0.74
CA CYS A 12 -3.92 -5.85 -1.39
C CYS A 12 -3.20 -4.50 -1.21
N PHE A 13 -1.95 -4.58 -0.80
CA PHE A 13 -1.06 -3.42 -0.69
C PHE A 13 0.09 -3.58 -1.67
N VAL A 14 0.56 -2.46 -2.21
CA VAL A 14 1.67 -2.42 -3.15
C VAL A 14 2.65 -1.35 -2.71
N ASP A 15 3.94 -1.65 -2.85
CA ASP A 15 4.98 -0.65 -2.64
C ASP A 15 4.81 0.52 -3.61
N LYS A 16 5.03 1.74 -3.10
CA LYS A 16 4.80 2.96 -3.87
C LYS A 16 5.81 3.09 -5.01
N SER A 17 7.08 2.78 -4.78
CA SER A 17 8.12 2.87 -5.81
C SER A 17 7.85 1.87 -6.93
N TRP A 18 7.47 0.65 -6.58
CA TRP A 18 7.11 -0.40 -7.53
C TRP A 18 5.93 0.00 -8.43
N ALA A 19 4.92 0.68 -7.87
CA ALA A 19 3.76 1.17 -8.61
C ALA A 19 4.13 2.32 -9.57
N LEU A 20 5.00 3.23 -9.14
CA LEU A 20 5.50 4.33 -9.97
C LEU A 20 6.37 3.82 -11.12
N ASP A 21 7.25 2.86 -10.88
CA ASP A 21 8.12 2.25 -11.89
C ASP A 21 7.32 1.59 -13.03
N ARG A 22 6.08 1.17 -12.74
CA ARG A 22 5.14 0.59 -13.71
C ARG A 22 4.16 1.60 -14.29
N CYS A 23 4.37 2.88 -14.04
CA CYS A 23 3.52 3.97 -14.49
C CYS A 23 2.04 3.78 -14.08
N LEU A 24 1.77 3.16 -12.93
CA LEU A 24 0.41 3.04 -12.43
C LEU A 24 -0.12 4.41 -12.01
N LYS A 25 -1.39 4.68 -12.31
CA LYS A 25 -2.04 5.92 -11.91
C LYS A 25 -2.38 5.87 -10.42
N LEU A 26 -1.58 6.57 -9.63
CA LEU A 26 -1.82 6.75 -8.20
C LEU A 26 -2.86 7.86 -7.98
N SER A 27 -3.96 7.52 -7.30
CA SER A 27 -4.99 8.48 -6.86
C SER A 27 -4.88 8.69 -5.36
N TRP A 28 -5.00 9.94 -4.90
CA TRP A 28 -4.97 10.25 -3.46
C TRP A 28 -6.19 9.68 -2.73
N LEU A 29 -5.95 9.13 -1.54
CA LEU A 29 -6.99 8.83 -0.58
C LEU A 29 -7.44 10.12 0.11
N MET A 30 -8.76 10.29 0.33
CA MET A 30 -9.28 11.42 1.09
C MET A 30 -8.77 11.45 2.54
N LYS A 31 -8.52 10.27 3.12
CA LYS A 31 -7.93 10.11 4.45
C LYS A 31 -6.84 9.05 4.37
N SER A 32 -5.65 9.38 4.88
CA SER A 32 -4.55 8.41 4.94
C SER A 32 -4.88 7.27 5.91
N VAL A 33 -4.40 6.07 5.58
CA VAL A 33 -4.55 4.88 6.43
C VAL A 33 -3.27 4.69 7.24
N PRO A 34 -3.33 4.80 8.58
CA PRO A 34 -2.15 4.63 9.42
C PRO A 34 -1.69 3.18 9.43
N VAL A 35 -0.38 2.97 9.24
CA VAL A 35 0.24 1.64 9.25
C VAL A 35 1.05 1.48 10.52
N HIS A 36 0.85 0.36 11.20
CA HIS A 36 1.60 -0.02 12.39
C HIS A 36 2.26 -1.38 12.16
N ASN A 37 3.43 -1.56 12.75
CA ASN A 37 4.11 -2.85 12.78
C ASN A 37 3.39 -3.80 13.77
N VAL A 38 3.78 -5.08 13.77
CA VAL A 38 3.20 -6.10 14.66
C VAL A 38 3.37 -5.74 16.14
N ASP A 39 4.43 -5.02 16.50
CA ASP A 39 4.69 -4.54 17.86
C ASP A 39 3.89 -3.29 18.25
N GLY A 40 3.04 -2.78 17.35
CA GLY A 40 2.19 -1.61 17.56
C GLY A 40 2.88 -0.26 17.31
N THR A 41 4.18 -0.23 17.00
CA THR A 41 4.87 1.00 16.61
C THR A 41 4.41 1.49 15.23
N ARG A 42 4.57 2.80 14.95
CA ARG A 42 4.28 3.33 13.61
C ARG A 42 5.26 2.76 12.60
N ASN A 43 4.74 2.42 11.42
CA ASN A 43 5.57 2.02 10.31
C ASN A 43 6.45 3.20 9.85
N GLN A 44 7.73 2.94 9.60
CA GLN A 44 8.72 3.98 9.28
C GLN A 44 8.52 4.60 7.90
N GLU A 45 7.97 3.82 6.95
CA GLU A 45 7.59 4.30 5.61
C GLU A 45 6.30 5.13 5.63
N GLY A 46 5.66 5.22 6.80
CA GLY A 46 4.51 6.09 7.06
C GLY A 46 3.16 5.46 6.71
N ASN A 47 2.24 6.31 6.28
CA ASN A 47 0.85 5.92 6.04
C ASN A 47 0.62 5.56 4.56
N ILE A 48 -0.39 4.73 4.31
CA ILE A 48 -0.92 4.56 2.95
C ILE A 48 -1.70 5.83 2.60
N THR A 49 -1.34 6.43 1.48
CA THR A 49 -1.86 7.74 1.03
C THR A 49 -2.50 7.71 -0.34
N HIS A 50 -2.26 6.65 -1.11
CA HIS A 50 -2.73 6.51 -2.49
C HIS A 50 -3.39 5.16 -2.68
N TYR A 51 -4.26 5.08 -3.69
CA TYR A 51 -4.80 3.83 -4.21
C TYR A 51 -4.62 3.76 -5.73
N VAL A 52 -4.68 2.54 -6.25
CA VAL A 52 -4.71 2.27 -7.70
C VAL A 52 -5.98 1.49 -8.00
N LEU A 53 -6.72 1.93 -9.02
CA LEU A 53 -7.79 1.14 -9.61
C LEU A 53 -7.18 0.30 -10.73
N LEU A 54 -7.16 -1.01 -10.54
CA LEU A 54 -6.81 -1.95 -11.60
C LEU A 54 -8.09 -2.25 -12.38
N THR A 55 -8.13 -1.81 -13.63
CA THR A 55 -9.17 -2.27 -14.57
C THR A 55 -8.85 -3.69 -14.99
N ILE A 56 -9.85 -4.56 -14.92
CA ILE A 56 -9.84 -5.89 -15.54
C ILE A 56 -9.97 -5.75 -17.06
#